data_AF-A0A357CX99-F1
#
_entry.id   AF-A0A357CX99-F1
#
_cell.length_a   1.000
_cell.length_b   1.000
_cell.length_c   1.000
_cell.angle_alpha   90.00
_cell.angle_beta   90.00
_cell.angle_gamma   90.00
#
_symmetry.space_group_name_H-M   'P 1'
#
loop_
_entity.id
_entity.type
_entity.pdbx_description
1 polymer ?
#
loop_
_entity_poly.entity_id
_entity_poly.type
_entity_poly.pdbx_seq_one_letter_code
_entity_poly.pdbx_strand_id
1 'polypeptide(L)' 'QGDGDLAAIGTAETVHAGARGENITIIFINNCIYGMTGGQMAPTSLIGQ' A
#
# COMPACT_ATOMS: atom_id res chain seq x y z
N GLN A 1 3.21 -3.88 -4.91
CA GLN A 1 1.93 -3.15 -4.79
C GLN A 1 2.23 -1.70 -4.42
N GLY A 2 1.35 -0.77 -4.81
CA GLY A 2 1.44 0.62 -4.37
C GLY A 2 1.00 0.81 -2.92
N ASP A 3 1.25 1.98 -2.36
CA ASP A 3 0.70 2.48 -1.08
C ASP A 3 -0.82 2.38 -0.98
N GLY A 4 -1.52 2.79 -2.03
CA GLY A 4 -2.98 2.73 -2.09
C GLY A 4 -3.55 1.31 -2.13
N ASP A 5 -2.82 0.38 -2.73
CA ASP A 5 -3.24 -1.02 -2.79
C ASP A 5 -2.91 -1.73 -1.47
N LEU A 6 -1.64 -1.68 -1.04
CA LEU A 6 -1.16 -2.42 0.12
C LEU A 6 -1.71 -1.87 1.45
N ALA A 7 -1.74 -0.55 1.62
CA ALA A 7 -2.06 0.11 2.90
C ALA A 7 -3.46 0.75 2.94
N ALA A 8 -4.26 0.64 1.86
CA ALA A 8 -5.69 0.92 1.90
C ALA A 8 -6.50 -0.37 1.73
N ILE A 9 -6.92 -0.70 0.51
CA ILE A 9 -7.85 -1.81 0.26
C ILE A 9 -7.27 -3.18 0.64
N GLY A 10 -5.97 -3.40 0.44
CA GLY A 10 -5.26 -4.67 0.70
C GLY A 10 -4.59 -4.78 2.08
N THR A 11 -4.93 -3.89 3.02
CA THR A 11 -4.29 -3.86 4.35
C THR A 11 -4.52 -5.16 5.12
N ALA A 12 -5.76 -5.66 5.12
CA ALA A 12 -6.11 -6.84 5.87
C ALA A 12 -5.33 -8.06 5.34
N GLU A 13 -5.35 -8.30 4.05
CA GLU A 13 -4.67 -9.40 3.39
C GLU A 13 -3.16 -9.36 3.65
N THR A 14 -2.55 -8.18 3.55
CA THR A 14 -1.11 -7.99 3.81
C THR A 14 -0.74 -8.34 5.25
N VAL A 15 -1.51 -7.81 6.23
CA VAL A 15 -1.27 -8.09 7.65
C VAL A 15 -1.46 -9.58 7.97
N HIS A 16 -2.51 -10.22 7.41
CA HIS A 16 -2.75 -11.64 7.65
C HIS A 16 -1.72 -12.55 6.97
N ALA A 17 -1.24 -12.21 5.77
CA ALA A 17 -0.16 -12.93 5.12
C ALA A 17 1.14 -12.86 5.93
N GLY A 18 1.47 -11.67 6.47
CA GLY A 18 2.59 -11.50 7.40
C GLY A 18 2.41 -12.30 8.69
N ALA A 19 1.22 -12.27 9.30
CA ALA A 19 0.91 -13.00 10.53
C ALA A 19 0.98 -14.53 10.37
N ARG A 20 0.67 -15.06 9.19
CA ARG A 20 0.81 -16.50 8.88
C ARG A 20 2.24 -16.91 8.53
N GLY A 21 3.15 -15.96 8.34
CA GLY A 21 4.53 -16.24 7.93
C GLY A 21 4.61 -16.83 6.53
N GLU A 22 3.74 -16.40 5.61
CA GLU A 22 3.76 -16.86 4.22
C GLU A 22 5.14 -16.64 3.60
N ASN A 23 5.68 -17.65 2.91
CA ASN A 23 6.99 -17.56 2.24
C ASN A 23 6.87 -16.79 0.91
N ILE A 24 6.57 -15.49 1.01
CA ILE A 24 6.40 -14.58 -0.12
C ILE A 24 7.27 -13.33 0.07
N THR A 25 7.64 -12.69 -1.03
CA THR A 25 8.28 -11.37 -1.01
C THR A 25 7.28 -10.33 -1.48
N ILE A 26 7.09 -9.27 -0.67
CA ILE A 26 6.27 -8.12 -1.03
C ILE A 26 7.19 -6.96 -1.41
N ILE A 27 7.03 -6.45 -2.64
CA ILE A 27 7.68 -5.21 -3.07
C ILE A 27 6.67 -4.07 -2.90
N PHE A 28 6.95 -3.20 -1.95
CA PHE A 28 6.13 -2.03 -1.62
C PHE A 28 6.64 -0.79 -2.35
N ILE A 29 5.85 -0.26 -3.28
CA ILE A 29 6.17 0.98 -3.99
C ILE A 29 5.42 2.12 -3.32
N ASN A 30 6.12 2.83 -2.43
CA ASN A 30 5.55 3.98 -1.74
C ASN A 30 5.77 5.26 -2.55
N ASN A 31 4.80 5.63 -3.38
CA ASN A 31 4.80 6.87 -4.16
C ASN A 31 3.90 7.96 -3.56
N CYS A 32 3.30 7.72 -2.39
CA CYS A 32 2.49 8.66 -1.63
C CYS A 32 1.25 9.19 -2.37
N ILE A 33 0.73 8.48 -3.37
CA ILE A 33 -0.39 8.93 -4.20
C ILE A 33 -1.06 7.77 -4.97
N TYR A 34 -2.37 7.85 -5.19
CA TYR A 34 -3.05 6.95 -6.12
C TYR A 34 -2.76 7.31 -7.58
N GLY A 35 -1.56 6.98 -8.06
CA GLY A 35 -1.05 7.41 -9.37
C GLY A 35 -1.87 6.91 -10.56
N MET A 36 -2.46 5.72 -10.49
CA MET A 36 -3.22 5.12 -11.60
C MET A 36 -4.65 5.68 -11.73
N THR A 37 -5.18 6.35 -10.71
CA THR A 37 -6.58 6.82 -10.68
C THR A 37 -6.73 8.34 -10.70
N GLY A 38 -5.66 9.07 -11.02
CA GLY A 38 -5.70 10.52 -11.18
C GLY A 38 -5.19 11.32 -9.99
N GLY A 39 -4.44 10.69 -9.08
CA GLY A 39 -3.62 11.42 -8.11
C GLY A 39 -4.31 11.75 -6.78
N GLN A 40 -5.22 10.90 -6.32
CA GLN A 40 -5.85 11.07 -5.01
C GLN A 40 -4.83 10.84 -3.87
N MET A 41 -5.12 11.41 -2.71
CA MET A 41 -4.38 11.19 -1.46
C MET A 41 -4.43 9.71 -1.08
N ALA A 42 -3.26 9.09 -0.88
CA ALA A 42 -3.06 7.72 -0.45
C ALA A 42 -2.72 7.65 1.06
N PRO A 43 -2.71 6.46 1.69
CA PRO A 43 -2.45 6.30 3.12
C PRO A 43 -1.08 6.82 3.59
N THR A 44 -0.11 6.91 2.68
CA THR A 44 1.24 7.43 2.96
C THR A 44 1.45 8.86 2.44
N SER A 45 0.41 9.52 1.92
CA SER A 45 0.49 10.92 1.52
C SER A 45 0.82 11.82 2.71
N LEU A 46 1.81 12.69 2.53
CA LEU A 46 2.16 13.71 3.51
C LEU A 46 1.43 15.03 3.22
N ILE A 47 1.02 15.73 4.28
CA ILE A 47 0.43 17.07 4.14
C ILE A 47 1.51 18.04 3.64
N GLY A 48 1.27 18.68 2.49
CA GLY A 48 2.18 19.67 1.90
C GLY A 48 3.30 19.09 1.02
N GLN A 49 3.16 17.83 0.60
CA GLN A 49 4.01 17.20 -0.43
C GLN A 49 3.65 17.67 -1.85
#